data_AF-A0A7H0Y265-F1
#
_entry.id   AF-A0A7H0Y265-F1
#
_cell.length_a   1.000
_cell.length_b   1.000
_cell.length_c   1.000
_cell.angle_alpha   90.00
_cell.angle_beta   90.00
_cell.angle_gamma   90.00
#
_symmetry.space_group_name_H-M   'P 1'
#
loop_
_entity.id
_entity.type
_entity.pdbx_description
1 polymer ?
#
loop_
_entity_poly.entity_id
_entity_poly.type
_entity_poly.pdbx_seq_one_letter_code
_entity_poly.pdbx_strand_id
1 'polypeptide(L)'
;MIQQLTIDTFLNTKVPIKRLVERWLMLDFLDRLKGSSAFMEYKDVCMSFRVPFRIGELHFSLFNDKRQEGDFAKLVQIRDKESVLKIKHHLTGIIETEEGYRALYAKTEYPHNTNHIVTQGLNGTAQFQIGDYWKVRATSMPPMTENATIRTVIREMTGKAVHFILKTPDDWLQEITTLPVYLEHISWKGSTLSIKGSQGTYLHITGVTRVRVSERYLLFDVYNSPHGYSYSFYMASSIDLYKK
;
A
#
# COMPACT_ATOMS: atom_id res chain seq x y z
N MET A 1 4.49 32.55 -20.31
CA MET A 1 4.04 33.30 -19.12
C MET A 1 4.39 32.44 -17.91
N ILE A 2 5.49 32.76 -17.23
CA ILE A 2 5.99 31.97 -16.08
C ILE A 2 5.37 32.62 -14.84
N GLN A 3 4.43 31.94 -14.20
CA GLN A 3 3.93 32.39 -12.89
C GLN A 3 5.02 32.11 -11.86
N GLN A 4 5.76 33.15 -11.51
CA GLN A 4 6.65 33.17 -10.37
C GLN A 4 5.76 33.23 -9.12
N LEU A 5 5.56 32.07 -8.47
CA LEU A 5 4.89 31.98 -7.16
C LEU A 5 5.81 32.62 -6.12
N THR A 6 5.69 33.92 -5.92
CA THR A 6 6.39 34.65 -4.86
C THR A 6 5.88 34.20 -3.50
N ILE A 7 6.83 33.82 -2.64
CA ILE A 7 6.64 33.35 -1.26
C ILE A 7 5.86 34.36 -0.39
N ASP A 8 5.82 35.63 -0.81
CA ASP A 8 5.21 36.74 -0.09
C ASP A 8 3.70 36.59 0.19
N THR A 9 2.95 35.87 -0.65
CA THR A 9 1.51 35.66 -0.43
C THR A 9 1.21 34.68 0.71
N PHE A 10 2.18 33.85 1.11
CA PHE A 10 2.03 32.86 2.18
C PHE A 10 2.46 33.40 3.57
N LEU A 11 3.12 34.56 3.62
CA LEU A 11 3.84 35.04 4.80
C LEU A 11 2.97 35.70 5.90
N ASN A 12 1.67 35.89 5.69
CA ASN A 12 0.83 36.61 6.65
C ASN A 12 0.15 35.76 7.74
N THR A 13 0.43 34.46 7.83
CA THR A 13 0.03 33.65 8.99
C THR A 13 1.12 32.63 9.33
N LYS A 14 1.43 32.41 10.62
CA LYS A 14 2.49 31.46 11.05
C LYS A 14 2.17 29.99 10.74
N VAL A 15 0.90 29.67 10.47
CA VAL A 15 0.38 28.30 10.35
C VAL A 15 0.63 27.67 8.95
N PRO A 16 0.43 28.37 7.82
CA PRO A 16 0.76 27.85 6.49
C PRO A 16 2.25 27.55 6.26
N ILE A 17 3.16 28.39 6.78
CA ILE A 17 4.61 28.20 6.60
C ILE A 17 5.06 26.92 7.32
N LYS A 18 4.60 26.70 8.56
CA LYS A 18 4.94 25.50 9.32
C LYS A 18 4.48 24.23 8.58
N ARG A 19 3.24 24.20 8.09
CA ARG A 19 2.70 23.07 7.32
C ARG A 19 3.48 22.81 6.02
N LEU A 20 3.90 23.88 5.33
CA LEU A 20 4.73 23.78 4.13
C LEU A 20 6.09 23.15 4.44
N VAL A 21 6.76 23.63 5.50
CA VAL A 21 8.08 23.13 5.92
C VAL A 21 7.98 21.66 6.36
N GLU A 22 6.98 21.31 7.18
CA GLU A 22 6.76 19.91 7.62
C GLU A 22 6.52 18.97 6.43
N ARG A 23 5.72 19.40 5.45
CA ARG A 23 5.51 18.63 4.22
C ARG A 23 6.79 18.51 3.41
N TRP A 24 7.54 19.59 3.24
CA TRP A 24 8.80 19.56 2.50
C TRP A 24 9.80 18.61 3.15
N LEU A 25 9.96 18.67 4.47
CA LEU A 25 10.83 17.75 5.23
C LEU A 25 10.41 16.29 5.05
N MET A 26 9.10 16.00 5.08
CA MET A 26 8.59 14.64 4.83
C MET A 26 8.94 14.16 3.41
N LEU A 27 8.75 15.02 2.40
CA LEU A 27 9.04 14.65 1.01
C LEU A 27 10.54 14.50 0.76
N ASP A 28 11.37 15.39 1.31
CA ASP A 28 12.84 15.31 1.26
C ASP A 28 13.35 14.04 1.96
N PHE A 29 12.78 13.70 3.12
CA PHE A 29 13.08 12.45 3.80
C PHE A 29 12.76 11.22 2.93
N LEU A 30 11.56 11.16 2.34
CA LEU A 30 11.18 10.05 1.46
C LEU A 30 12.06 9.97 0.20
N ASP A 31 12.45 11.11 -0.37
CA ASP A 31 13.32 11.15 -1.56
C ASP A 31 14.74 10.67 -1.25
N ARG A 32 15.30 11.02 -0.08
CA ARG A 32 16.59 10.49 0.40
C ARG A 32 16.60 8.98 0.61
N LEU A 33 15.44 8.37 0.83
CA LEU A 33 15.28 6.93 0.96
C LEU A 33 15.11 6.22 -0.39
N LYS A 34 15.08 6.93 -1.52
CA LYS A 34 14.91 6.35 -2.85
C LYS A 34 15.97 5.27 -3.11
N GLY A 35 15.50 4.09 -3.51
CA GLY A 35 16.33 2.91 -3.77
C GLY A 35 16.43 1.95 -2.58
N SER A 36 16.18 2.43 -1.35
CA SER A 36 16.19 1.60 -0.15
C SER A 36 15.03 0.62 -0.11
N SER A 37 15.30 -0.57 0.40
CA SER A 37 14.28 -1.55 0.73
C SER A 37 13.70 -1.26 2.11
N ALA A 38 12.42 -1.63 2.28
CA ALA A 38 11.71 -1.49 3.53
C ALA A 38 10.68 -2.61 3.67
N PHE A 39 10.21 -2.83 4.90
CA PHE A 39 9.10 -3.73 5.20
C PHE A 39 7.90 -2.89 5.63
N MET A 40 6.78 -3.05 4.93
CA MET A 40 5.51 -2.48 5.34
C MET A 40 4.82 -3.46 6.29
N GLU A 41 4.43 -2.99 7.46
CA GLU A 41 3.67 -3.71 8.45
C GLU A 41 2.28 -3.10 8.60
N TYR A 42 1.27 -3.94 8.68
CA TYR A 42 -0.12 -3.54 8.85
C TYR A 42 -0.86 -4.62 9.63
N LYS A 43 -1.77 -4.19 10.52
CA LYS A 43 -2.64 -5.09 11.26
C LYS A 43 -3.97 -4.43 11.58
N ASP A 44 -5.04 -5.03 11.10
CA ASP A 44 -6.41 -4.75 11.54
C ASP A 44 -7.11 -6.04 11.98
N VAL A 45 -8.44 -6.00 12.09
CA VAL A 45 -9.26 -7.14 12.50
C VAL A 45 -9.35 -8.27 11.46
N CYS A 46 -9.12 -7.97 10.18
CA CYS A 46 -9.31 -8.89 9.05
C CYS A 46 -7.98 -9.40 8.47
N MET A 47 -6.96 -8.54 8.44
CA MET A 47 -5.69 -8.73 7.77
C MET A 47 -4.52 -8.27 8.64
N SER A 48 -3.45 -9.07 8.64
CA SER A 48 -2.16 -8.72 9.24
C SER A 48 -1.05 -9.11 8.27
N PHE A 49 -0.16 -8.20 7.94
CA PHE A 49 0.94 -8.49 7.03
C PHE A 49 2.22 -7.76 7.41
N ARG A 50 3.34 -8.35 6.99
CA ARG A 50 4.65 -7.73 6.92
C ARG A 50 5.23 -8.07 5.56
N VAL A 51 5.39 -7.09 4.68
CA VAL A 51 5.78 -7.34 3.28
C VAL A 51 6.84 -6.37 2.76
N PRO A 52 7.77 -6.84 1.91
CA PRO A 52 8.86 -6.02 1.41
C PRO A 52 8.40 -5.11 0.26
N PHE A 53 8.94 -3.90 0.22
CA PHE A 53 8.82 -2.99 -0.93
C PHE A 53 10.11 -2.17 -1.08
N ARG A 54 10.31 -1.56 -2.25
CA ARG A 54 11.38 -0.59 -2.48
C ARG A 54 10.78 0.81 -2.58
N ILE A 55 11.40 1.75 -1.88
CA ILE A 55 11.06 3.18 -1.96
C ILE A 55 11.57 3.69 -3.30
N GLY A 56 10.66 4.21 -4.13
CA GLY A 56 10.95 4.63 -5.49
C GLY A 56 10.57 6.09 -5.72
N GLU A 57 10.11 6.39 -6.93
CA GLU A 57 9.77 7.75 -7.34
C GLU A 57 8.45 8.21 -6.71
N LEU A 58 8.44 9.47 -6.26
CA LEU A 58 7.25 10.11 -5.70
C LEU A 58 6.36 10.64 -6.83
N HIS A 59 5.13 10.17 -6.90
CA HIS A 59 4.15 10.57 -7.91
C HIS A 59 3.03 11.40 -7.29
N PHE A 60 2.76 12.55 -7.89
CA PHE A 60 1.76 13.50 -7.40
C PHE A 60 0.58 13.61 -8.37
N SER A 61 -0.62 13.77 -7.84
CA SER A 61 -1.80 14.13 -8.64
C SER A 61 -1.72 15.60 -9.05
N LEU A 62 -1.83 15.86 -10.34
CA LEU A 62 -1.90 17.21 -10.93
C LEU A 62 -3.34 17.74 -11.06
N PHE A 63 -4.35 16.91 -10.78
CA PHE A 63 -5.75 17.24 -11.07
C PHE A 63 -6.57 17.66 -9.84
N ASN A 64 -7.43 18.65 -10.08
CA ASN A 64 -8.43 19.30 -9.21
C ASN A 64 -9.48 18.33 -8.61
N ASP A 65 -9.06 17.37 -7.78
CA ASP A 65 -9.98 16.85 -6.77
C ASP A 65 -10.19 17.98 -5.75
N LYS A 66 -11.23 18.79 -6.01
CA LYS A 66 -11.78 19.90 -5.21
C LYS A 66 -10.83 20.43 -4.15
N ARG A 67 -10.23 21.62 -4.39
CA ARG A 67 -9.44 22.43 -3.44
C ARG A 67 -9.85 22.18 -1.98
N GLN A 68 -9.20 21.22 -1.35
CA GLN A 68 -9.42 20.87 0.04
C GLN A 68 -8.07 20.93 0.71
N GLU A 69 -7.85 22.11 1.29
CA GLU A 69 -6.72 22.50 2.13
C GLU A 69 -5.35 22.56 1.45
N GLY A 70 -5.10 23.70 0.78
CA GLY A 70 -3.78 24.16 0.38
C GLY A 70 -3.42 23.78 -1.06
N ASP A 71 -2.76 24.70 -1.76
CA ASP A 71 -2.40 24.62 -3.19
C ASP A 71 -1.35 23.54 -3.55
N PHE A 72 -1.29 22.42 -2.82
CA PHE A 72 -0.22 21.43 -2.94
C PHE A 72 -0.70 20.14 -3.62
N ALA A 73 0.04 19.74 -4.66
CA ALA A 73 -0.18 18.47 -5.35
C ALA A 73 -0.12 17.29 -4.37
N LYS A 74 -1.15 16.46 -4.35
CA LYS A 74 -1.28 15.30 -3.45
C LYS A 74 -0.29 14.20 -3.87
N LEU A 75 0.54 13.71 -2.95
CA LEU A 75 1.31 12.47 -3.17
C LEU A 75 0.32 11.29 -3.25
N VAL A 76 0.26 10.63 -4.40
CA VAL A 76 -0.69 9.54 -4.66
C VAL A 76 -0.01 8.18 -4.77
N GLN A 77 1.29 8.16 -5.06
CA GLN A 77 2.00 6.90 -5.26
C GLN A 77 3.50 7.05 -5.01
N ILE A 78 4.12 6.00 -4.51
CA ILE A 78 5.57 5.78 -4.50
C ILE A 78 5.83 4.56 -5.38
N ARG A 79 6.63 4.70 -6.45
CA ARG A 79 6.79 3.67 -7.48
C ARG A 79 8.24 3.29 -7.71
N ASP A 80 8.55 2.02 -7.51
CA ASP A 80 9.72 1.36 -8.09
C ASP A 80 9.30 0.53 -9.31
N LYS A 81 10.27 0.06 -10.09
CA LYS A 81 10.03 -0.86 -11.22
C LYS A 81 9.40 -2.19 -10.80
N GLU A 82 9.54 -2.60 -9.54
CA GLU A 82 9.12 -3.91 -9.03
C GLU A 82 8.19 -3.84 -7.82
N SER A 83 7.91 -2.66 -7.30
CA SER A 83 6.99 -2.47 -6.17
C SER A 83 6.29 -1.13 -6.26
N VAL A 84 5.08 -1.06 -5.70
CA VAL A 84 4.24 0.12 -5.78
C VAL A 84 3.52 0.33 -4.45
N LEU A 85 3.54 1.55 -3.93
CA LEU A 85 2.65 1.98 -2.87
C LEU A 85 1.66 3.00 -3.44
N LYS A 86 0.37 2.75 -3.29
CA LYS A 86 -0.70 3.72 -3.59
C LYS A 86 -1.22 4.33 -2.31
N ILE A 87 -1.40 5.65 -2.32
CA ILE A 87 -1.74 6.46 -1.16
C ILE A 87 -3.16 6.99 -1.33
N LYS A 88 -4.05 6.63 -0.39
CA LYS A 88 -5.47 6.98 -0.41
C LYS A 88 -5.71 8.40 0.08
N HIS A 89 -5.12 8.75 1.21
CA HIS A 89 -5.40 9.98 1.95
C HIS A 89 -4.27 11.00 1.81
N HIS A 90 -4.44 12.22 2.32
CA HIS A 90 -3.40 13.24 2.25
C HIS A 90 -2.37 12.99 3.35
N LEU A 91 -1.16 12.56 3.00
CA LEU A 91 -0.08 12.47 3.98
C LEU A 91 0.32 13.87 4.45
N THR A 92 0.31 14.06 5.77
CA THR A 92 0.63 15.32 6.43
C THR A 92 1.96 15.29 7.17
N GLY A 93 2.53 14.09 7.39
CA GLY A 93 3.83 13.92 8.02
C GLY A 93 4.20 12.45 8.18
N ILE A 94 5.42 12.23 8.69
CA ILE A 94 5.92 10.92 9.11
C ILE A 94 6.54 11.11 10.50
N ILE A 95 6.26 10.17 11.40
CA ILE A 95 6.83 10.10 12.74
C ILE A 95 7.71 8.85 12.81
N GLU A 96 8.92 9.02 13.36
CA GLU A 96 9.78 7.90 13.74
C GLU A 96 9.35 7.36 15.11
N THR A 97 9.20 6.04 15.20
CA THR A 97 8.84 5.27 16.39
C THR A 97 9.86 4.15 16.58
N GLU A 98 9.83 3.48 17.74
CA GLU A 98 10.68 2.30 17.99
C GLU A 98 10.44 1.17 16.97
N GLU A 99 9.24 1.11 16.37
CA GLU A 99 8.83 0.08 15.41
C GLU A 99 9.08 0.49 13.94
N GLY A 100 9.55 1.72 13.69
CA GLY A 100 9.83 2.25 12.35
C GLY A 100 9.16 3.60 12.09
N TYR A 101 8.68 3.81 10.87
CA TYR A 101 8.11 5.07 10.41
C TYR A 101 6.61 4.94 10.23
N ARG A 102 5.85 5.80 10.93
CA ARG A 102 4.39 5.86 10.86
C ARG A 102 3.94 7.12 10.15
N ALA A 103 3.02 6.97 9.20
CA ALA A 103 2.47 8.11 8.47
C ALA A 103 1.39 8.82 9.29
N LEU A 104 1.38 10.15 9.21
CA LEU A 104 0.25 10.99 9.60
C LEU A 104 -0.54 11.34 8.34
N TYR A 105 -1.86 11.29 8.42
CA TYR A 105 -2.70 11.61 7.28
C TYR A 105 -3.96 12.37 7.66
N ALA A 106 -4.45 13.15 6.71
CA ALA A 106 -5.74 13.82 6.80
C ALA A 106 -6.78 13.06 5.97
N LYS A 107 -7.89 12.72 6.62
CA LYS A 107 -9.08 12.17 5.97
C LYS A 107 -10.15 13.27 5.88
N THR A 108 -10.67 13.46 4.67
CA THR A 108 -11.87 14.26 4.43
C THR A 108 -13.08 13.35 4.55
N GLU A 109 -13.96 13.64 5.49
CA GLU A 109 -15.29 13.03 5.54
C GLU A 109 -16.33 14.04 5.05
N TYR A 110 -17.29 13.54 4.27
CA TYR A 110 -18.50 14.28 3.90
C TYR A 110 -19.65 13.68 4.70
N PRO A 111 -19.98 14.23 5.88
CA PRO A 111 -21.12 13.75 6.64
C PRO A 111 -22.39 13.95 5.82
N HIS A 112 -23.24 12.93 5.75
CA HIS A 112 -24.57 13.07 5.15
C HIS A 112 -25.29 14.27 5.78
N ASN A 113 -25.86 15.13 4.94
CA ASN A 113 -26.62 16.35 5.30
C ASN A 113 -25.83 17.53 5.88
N THR A 114 -24.52 17.64 5.64
CA THR A 114 -23.76 18.85 6.00
C THR A 114 -22.96 19.41 4.83
N ASN A 115 -22.94 20.74 4.70
CA ASN A 115 -22.12 21.48 3.71
C ASN A 115 -20.67 21.70 4.19
N HIS A 116 -20.27 21.08 5.30
CA HIS A 116 -18.97 21.28 5.92
C HIS A 116 -18.12 20.03 5.78
N ILE A 117 -16.89 20.25 5.32
CA ILE A 117 -15.84 19.23 5.27
C ILE A 117 -15.22 19.14 6.66
N VAL A 118 -15.17 17.92 7.21
CA VAL A 118 -14.41 17.67 8.43
C VAL A 118 -13.09 17.00 8.05
N THR A 119 -11.99 17.71 8.29
CA THR A 119 -10.63 17.19 8.15
C THR A 119 -10.17 16.63 9.49
N GLN A 120 -9.98 15.33 9.60
CA GLN A 120 -9.43 14.69 10.79
C GLN A 120 -7.97 14.29 10.54
N GLY A 121 -7.07 14.70 11.43
CA GLY A 121 -5.70 14.19 11.47
C GLY A 121 -5.67 12.83 12.17
N LEU A 122 -5.16 11.82 11.48
CA LEU A 122 -5.13 10.44 11.93
C LEU A 122 -3.70 9.89 11.88
N ASN A 123 -3.42 8.96 12.80
CA ASN A 123 -2.21 8.16 12.78
C ASN A 123 -2.48 6.91 11.93
N GLY A 124 -1.60 6.65 10.96
CA GLY A 124 -1.63 5.44 10.13
C GLY A 124 -1.49 4.18 10.96
N THR A 125 -2.27 3.16 10.62
CA THR A 125 -2.08 1.80 11.16
C THR A 125 -0.89 1.13 10.48
N ALA A 126 -0.74 1.35 9.17
CA ALA A 126 0.40 0.91 8.39
C ALA A 126 1.65 1.73 8.75
N GLN A 127 2.74 1.02 9.01
CA GLN A 127 4.05 1.57 9.30
C GLN A 127 5.11 0.85 8.45
N PHE A 128 6.23 1.51 8.18
CA PHE A 128 7.33 0.86 7.46
C PHE A 128 8.65 0.97 8.21
N GLN A 129 9.44 -0.09 8.13
CA GLN A 129 10.79 -0.12 8.70
C GLN A 129 11.79 -0.28 7.56
N ILE A 130 12.82 0.57 7.54
CA ILE A 130 13.94 0.40 6.60
C ILE A 130 14.68 -0.89 6.94
N GLY A 131 14.98 -1.68 5.92
CA GLY A 131 15.67 -2.94 6.12
C GLY A 131 16.09 -3.57 4.80
N ASP A 132 17.18 -4.32 4.85
CA ASP A 132 17.66 -5.03 3.68
C ASP A 132 16.68 -6.14 3.28
N TYR A 133 16.45 -6.23 1.98
CA TYR A 133 15.67 -7.30 1.39
C TYR A 133 16.44 -7.90 0.22
N TRP A 134 16.86 -9.15 0.35
CA TRP A 134 17.51 -9.88 -0.73
C TRP A 134 16.49 -10.14 -1.84
N LYS A 135 16.74 -9.48 -2.96
CA LYS A 135 15.82 -9.51 -4.09
C LYS A 135 15.78 -10.91 -4.71
N VAL A 136 14.58 -11.49 -4.73
CA VAL A 136 14.26 -12.70 -5.49
C VAL A 136 13.63 -12.31 -6.83
N ARG A 137 13.80 -13.12 -7.87
CA ARG A 137 13.08 -12.93 -9.14
C ARG A 137 11.72 -13.58 -9.05
N ALA A 138 10.67 -12.90 -9.52
CA ALA A 138 9.36 -13.50 -9.62
C ALA A 138 9.39 -14.72 -10.54
N THR A 139 8.75 -15.80 -10.12
CA THR A 139 8.54 -17.01 -10.91
C THR A 139 7.28 -16.86 -11.74
N SER A 140 7.25 -17.46 -12.93
CA SER A 140 6.03 -17.60 -13.72
C SER A 140 4.94 -18.31 -12.92
N MET A 141 3.68 -17.90 -13.13
CA MET A 141 2.55 -18.59 -12.55
C MET A 141 2.48 -20.01 -13.14
N PRO A 142 2.34 -21.05 -12.29
CA PRO A 142 2.17 -22.42 -12.77
C PRO A 142 0.83 -22.55 -13.53
N PRO A 143 0.78 -23.36 -14.60
CA PRO A 143 -0.46 -23.63 -15.30
C PRO A 143 -1.43 -24.35 -14.36
N MET A 144 -2.62 -23.78 -14.18
CA MET A 144 -3.69 -24.32 -13.36
C MET A 144 -5.00 -24.26 -14.14
N THR A 145 -5.85 -25.26 -13.95
CA THR A 145 -7.21 -25.22 -14.49
C THR A 145 -8.03 -24.17 -13.74
N GLU A 146 -9.05 -23.60 -14.39
CA GLU A 146 -9.95 -22.62 -13.75
C GLU A 146 -10.66 -23.19 -12.49
N ASN A 147 -10.80 -24.52 -12.44
CA ASN A 147 -11.41 -25.26 -11.33
C ASN A 147 -10.37 -25.84 -10.34
N ALA A 148 -9.14 -25.31 -10.32
CA ALA A 148 -8.12 -25.80 -9.41
C ALA A 148 -8.58 -25.69 -7.95
N THR A 149 -8.46 -26.79 -7.21
CA THR A 149 -8.80 -26.79 -5.79
C THR A 149 -7.79 -25.95 -4.99
N ILE A 150 -8.19 -25.47 -3.81
CA ILE A 150 -7.28 -24.77 -2.88
C ILE A 150 -6.03 -25.62 -2.57
N ARG A 151 -6.17 -26.94 -2.43
CA ARG A 151 -5.03 -27.84 -2.21
C ARG A 151 -4.06 -27.82 -3.38
N THR A 152 -4.58 -27.82 -4.61
CA THR A 152 -3.76 -27.68 -5.82
C THR A 152 -3.05 -26.34 -5.82
N VAL A 153 -3.77 -25.24 -5.58
CA VAL A 153 -3.19 -23.89 -5.51
C VAL A 153 -2.05 -23.84 -4.48
N ILE A 154 -2.26 -24.34 -3.27
CA ILE A 154 -1.24 -24.37 -2.21
C ILE A 154 0.00 -25.15 -2.66
N ARG A 155 -0.20 -26.36 -3.19
CA ARG A 155 0.90 -27.22 -3.63
C ARG A 155 1.74 -26.57 -4.72
N GLU A 156 1.09 -26.02 -5.75
CA GLU A 156 1.78 -25.46 -6.91
C GLU A 156 2.44 -24.10 -6.63
N MET A 157 1.89 -23.32 -5.69
CA MET A 157 2.43 -22.00 -5.31
C MET A 157 3.52 -22.08 -4.25
N THR A 158 3.57 -23.12 -3.43
CA THR A 158 4.64 -23.27 -2.45
C THR A 158 5.98 -23.43 -3.16
N GLY A 159 6.99 -22.69 -2.70
CA GLY A 159 8.31 -22.61 -3.35
C GLY A 159 8.38 -21.67 -4.56
N LYS A 160 7.31 -20.94 -4.88
CA LYS A 160 7.31 -19.90 -5.93
C LYS A 160 7.66 -18.54 -5.36
N ALA A 161 8.16 -17.64 -6.20
CA ALA A 161 8.38 -16.24 -5.84
C ALA A 161 7.36 -15.35 -6.55
N VAL A 162 6.55 -14.59 -5.80
CA VAL A 162 5.44 -13.80 -6.38
C VAL A 162 5.34 -12.42 -5.76
N HIS A 163 4.75 -11.50 -6.50
CA HIS A 163 4.27 -10.24 -5.95
C HIS A 163 2.93 -10.45 -5.25
N PHE A 164 2.76 -9.83 -4.09
CA PHE A 164 1.44 -9.61 -3.51
C PHE A 164 0.94 -8.23 -3.91
N ILE A 165 -0.35 -8.13 -4.24
CA ILE A 165 -1.04 -6.85 -4.42
C ILE A 165 -2.14 -6.80 -3.37
N LEU A 166 -1.86 -6.14 -2.25
CA LEU A 166 -2.70 -6.10 -1.05
C LEU A 166 -3.39 -4.74 -0.95
N LYS A 167 -4.64 -4.73 -0.48
CA LYS A 167 -5.43 -3.50 -0.30
C LYS A 167 -5.78 -3.31 1.17
N THR A 168 -5.75 -2.06 1.62
CA THR A 168 -6.04 -1.64 2.99
C THR A 168 -7.16 -0.59 2.94
N PRO A 169 -8.43 -0.99 3.12
CA PRO A 169 -9.56 -0.11 2.85
C PRO A 169 -9.66 1.08 3.83
N ASP A 170 -9.20 0.93 5.06
CA ASP A 170 -9.40 1.91 6.14
C ASP A 170 -8.11 2.58 6.61
N ASP A 171 -7.14 2.77 5.72
CA ASP A 171 -5.88 3.41 6.08
C ASP A 171 -5.37 4.39 5.02
N TRP A 172 -4.29 5.11 5.33
CA TRP A 172 -3.59 5.98 4.38
C TRP A 172 -3.03 5.20 3.20
N LEU A 173 -2.55 3.98 3.47
CA LEU A 173 -2.15 3.02 2.45
C LEU A 173 -3.43 2.57 1.75
N GLN A 174 -3.48 2.70 0.43
CA GLN A 174 -4.61 2.19 -0.37
C GLN A 174 -4.32 0.76 -0.82
N GLU A 175 -3.12 0.57 -1.38
CA GLU A 175 -2.69 -0.67 -2.01
C GLU A 175 -1.16 -0.73 -1.97
N ILE A 176 -0.62 -1.93 -1.75
CA ILE A 176 0.80 -2.21 -1.84
C ILE A 176 1.02 -3.38 -2.81
N THR A 177 1.85 -3.15 -3.82
CA THR A 177 2.46 -4.19 -4.63
C THR A 177 3.87 -4.43 -4.11
N THR A 178 4.12 -5.64 -3.61
CA THR A 178 5.37 -5.98 -2.92
C THR A 178 6.51 -6.20 -3.90
N LEU A 179 7.76 -6.22 -3.42
CA LEU A 179 8.83 -6.94 -4.12
C LEU A 179 8.47 -8.45 -4.19
N PRO A 180 9.05 -9.24 -5.12
CA PRO A 180 8.77 -10.66 -5.19
C PRO A 180 9.14 -11.38 -3.89
N VAL A 181 8.21 -12.16 -3.35
CA VAL A 181 8.36 -12.92 -2.09
C VAL A 181 8.41 -14.40 -2.40
N TYR A 182 9.46 -15.08 -1.94
CA TYR A 182 9.53 -16.55 -1.99
C TYR A 182 8.57 -17.15 -0.95
N LEU A 183 7.62 -17.96 -1.41
CA LEU A 183 6.57 -18.57 -0.60
C LEU A 183 7.09 -19.85 0.07
N GLU A 184 7.38 -19.77 1.36
CA GLU A 184 7.90 -20.90 2.14
C GLU A 184 6.79 -21.82 2.61
N HIS A 185 5.65 -21.24 3.00
CA HIS A 185 4.54 -22.01 3.53
C HIS A 185 3.20 -21.28 3.30
N ILE A 186 2.21 -22.03 2.84
CA ILE A 186 0.83 -21.55 2.66
C ILE A 186 -0.11 -22.51 3.39
N SER A 187 -0.94 -21.99 4.27
CA SER A 187 -1.99 -22.76 4.93
C SER A 187 -3.35 -22.07 4.82
N TRP A 188 -4.37 -22.90 4.62
CA TRP A 188 -5.76 -22.48 4.61
C TRP A 188 -6.54 -23.31 5.61
N LYS A 189 -7.16 -22.67 6.60
CA LYS A 189 -8.01 -23.31 7.62
C LYS A 189 -9.30 -22.52 7.77
N GLY A 190 -10.45 -23.14 7.48
CA GLY A 190 -11.74 -22.44 7.48
C GLY A 190 -11.75 -21.33 6.42
N SER A 191 -12.00 -20.09 6.83
CA SER A 191 -11.90 -18.88 5.97
C SER A 191 -10.58 -18.13 6.16
N THR A 192 -9.61 -18.71 6.87
CA THR A 192 -8.35 -18.08 7.20
C THR A 192 -7.22 -18.60 6.32
N LEU A 193 -6.54 -17.70 5.64
CA LEU A 193 -5.34 -17.96 4.87
C LEU A 193 -4.12 -17.38 5.60
N SER A 194 -3.07 -18.17 5.73
CA SER A 194 -1.79 -17.75 6.28
C SER A 194 -0.67 -18.11 5.31
N ILE A 195 0.14 -17.12 4.96
CA ILE A 195 1.28 -17.26 4.07
C ILE A 195 2.51 -16.77 4.83
N LYS A 196 3.56 -17.57 4.79
CA LYS A 196 4.90 -17.21 5.24
C LYS A 196 5.83 -17.22 4.03
N GLY A 197 6.68 -16.21 3.96
CA GLY A 197 7.70 -16.12 2.94
C GLY A 197 9.03 -15.67 3.50
N SER A 198 10.00 -15.56 2.60
CA SER A 198 11.39 -15.20 2.91
C SER A 198 11.52 -13.95 3.80
N GLN A 199 12.57 -13.93 4.62
CA GLN A 199 13.03 -12.75 5.38
C GLN A 199 11.94 -12.17 6.30
N GLY A 200 11.19 -13.06 6.96
CA GLY A 200 10.15 -12.69 7.93
C GLY A 200 8.92 -12.08 7.28
N THR A 201 8.70 -12.33 5.99
CA THR A 201 7.50 -11.89 5.28
C THR A 201 6.31 -12.76 5.70
N TYR A 202 5.17 -12.14 5.99
CA TYR A 202 3.95 -12.89 6.24
C TYR A 202 2.71 -12.14 5.76
N LEU A 203 1.66 -12.91 5.48
CA LEU A 203 0.31 -12.43 5.26
C LEU A 203 -0.65 -13.38 5.98
N HIS A 204 -1.47 -12.82 6.87
CA HIS A 204 -2.55 -13.51 7.52
C HIS A 204 -3.84 -12.76 7.20
N ILE A 205 -4.84 -13.47 6.70
CA ILE A 205 -6.11 -12.85 6.29
C ILE A 205 -7.27 -13.79 6.56
N THR A 206 -8.36 -13.23 7.07
CA THR A 206 -9.60 -13.94 7.41
C THR A 206 -10.72 -13.55 6.47
N GLY A 207 -11.70 -14.42 6.27
CA GLY A 207 -12.83 -14.16 5.36
C GLY A 207 -12.56 -14.54 3.90
N VAL A 208 -11.54 -15.34 3.61
CA VAL A 208 -11.29 -15.84 2.26
C VAL A 208 -12.39 -16.82 1.85
N THR A 209 -13.11 -16.51 0.76
CA THR A 209 -14.27 -17.29 0.31
C THR A 209 -13.96 -18.16 -0.90
N ARG A 210 -13.09 -17.71 -1.81
CA ARG A 210 -12.68 -18.47 -3.00
C ARG A 210 -11.37 -17.95 -3.59
N VAL A 211 -10.79 -18.75 -4.49
CA VAL A 211 -9.63 -18.35 -5.32
C VAL A 211 -10.04 -18.41 -6.78
N ARG A 212 -9.76 -17.34 -7.52
CA ARG A 212 -9.92 -17.28 -8.97
C ARG A 212 -8.56 -17.40 -9.62
N VAL A 213 -8.44 -18.36 -10.52
CA VAL A 213 -7.21 -18.66 -11.25
C VAL A 213 -7.21 -17.90 -12.58
N SER A 214 -6.09 -17.26 -12.89
CA SER A 214 -5.78 -16.68 -14.19
C SER A 214 -4.36 -17.10 -14.57
N GLU A 215 -4.05 -17.12 -15.87
CA GLU A 215 -2.70 -17.44 -16.37
C GLU A 215 -1.60 -16.55 -15.75
N ARG A 216 -1.95 -15.35 -15.29
CA ARG A 216 -0.99 -14.34 -14.81
C ARG A 216 -1.06 -14.06 -13.32
N TYR A 217 -2.14 -14.46 -12.68
CA TYR A 217 -2.36 -14.18 -11.26
C TYR A 217 -3.37 -15.13 -10.62
N LEU A 218 -3.32 -15.21 -9.31
CA LEU A 218 -4.40 -15.74 -8.47
C LEU A 218 -5.06 -14.58 -7.75
N LEU A 219 -6.39 -14.53 -7.78
CA LEU A 219 -7.18 -13.57 -7.04
C LEU A 219 -7.91 -14.28 -5.90
N PHE A 220 -7.57 -13.89 -4.68
CA PHE A 220 -8.20 -14.39 -3.47
C PHE A 220 -9.33 -13.44 -3.11
N ASP A 221 -10.56 -13.92 -3.23
CA ASP A 221 -11.74 -13.14 -2.86
C ASP A 221 -11.93 -13.22 -1.35
N VAL A 222 -11.94 -12.05 -0.70
CA VAL A 222 -12.04 -11.91 0.75
C VAL A 222 -13.28 -11.10 1.06
N TYR A 223 -14.26 -11.72 1.72
CA TYR A 223 -15.50 -11.07 2.10
C TYR A 223 -15.53 -10.79 3.60
N ASN A 224 -15.82 -9.55 3.95
CA ASN A 224 -16.26 -9.19 5.30
C ASN A 224 -17.50 -8.29 5.24
N SER A 225 -18.32 -8.33 6.29
CA SER A 225 -19.58 -7.57 6.32
C SER A 225 -19.39 -6.05 6.14
N PRO A 226 -18.41 -5.39 6.81
CA PRO A 226 -18.29 -3.94 6.73
C PRO A 226 -17.66 -3.41 5.43
N HIS A 227 -16.81 -4.20 4.74
CA HIS A 227 -16.06 -3.74 3.56
C HIS A 227 -16.33 -4.57 2.29
N GLY A 228 -17.26 -5.52 2.33
CA GLY A 228 -17.55 -6.41 1.22
C GLY A 228 -16.29 -7.14 0.74
N TYR A 229 -15.95 -6.99 -0.54
CA TYR A 229 -14.78 -7.62 -1.17
C TYR A 229 -13.50 -6.77 -1.17
N SER A 230 -13.45 -5.67 -0.40
CA SER A 230 -12.37 -4.68 -0.49
C SER A 230 -10.98 -5.20 -0.07
N TYR A 231 -10.92 -6.27 0.72
CA TYR A 231 -9.68 -6.95 1.13
C TYR A 231 -9.19 -8.00 0.13
N SER A 232 -9.91 -8.21 -0.97
CA SER A 232 -9.48 -9.17 -2.00
C SER A 232 -8.12 -8.77 -2.57
N PHE A 233 -7.24 -9.75 -2.73
CA PHE A 233 -5.84 -9.49 -3.05
C PHE A 233 -5.33 -10.46 -4.11
N TYR A 234 -4.19 -10.10 -4.72
CA TYR A 234 -3.60 -10.88 -5.79
C TYR A 234 -2.26 -11.48 -5.39
N MET A 235 -1.98 -12.68 -5.91
CA MET A 235 -0.62 -13.18 -6.12
C MET A 235 -0.33 -13.15 -7.62
N ALA A 236 0.78 -12.55 -8.03
CA ALA A 236 1.12 -12.41 -9.45
C ALA A 236 2.61 -12.56 -9.73
N SER A 237 2.97 -12.93 -10.95
CA SER A 237 4.37 -12.97 -11.42
C SER A 237 4.90 -11.59 -11.84
N SER A 238 4.05 -10.56 -11.89
CA SER A 238 4.38 -9.20 -12.32
C SER A 238 3.53 -8.17 -11.58
N ILE A 239 4.04 -6.94 -11.46
CA ILE A 239 3.29 -5.79 -10.92
C ILE A 239 2.19 -5.29 -11.87
N ASP A 240 2.34 -5.55 -13.18
CA ASP A 240 1.39 -5.13 -14.21
C ASP A 240 0.51 -6.34 -14.60
N LEU A 241 -0.60 -6.53 -13.91
CA LEU A 241 -1.53 -7.65 -14.13
C LEU A 241 -2.04 -7.75 -15.59
N TYR A 242 -2.11 -6.61 -16.30
CA TYR A 242 -2.81 -6.47 -17.59
C TYR A 242 -1.90 -6.20 -18.79
N LYS A 243 -0.58 -6.06 -18.63
CA LYS A 243 0.32 -5.80 -19.77
C LYS A 243 0.48 -7.06 -20.61
N LYS A 244 -0.10 -7.07 -21.81
CA LYS A 244 -0.06 -8.19 -22.77
C LYS A 244 1.35 -8.68 -23.04
#